data_AF-A0AAV2D537-F1
#
_entry.id   AF-A0AAV2D537-F1
#
_cell.length_a   1.000
_cell.length_b   1.000
_cell.length_c   1.000
_cell.angle_alpha   90.00
_cell.angle_beta   90.00
_cell.angle_gamma   90.00
#
_symmetry.space_group_name_H-M   'P 1'
#
loop_
_entity.id
_entity.type
_entity.pdbx_description
1 polymer ?
#
loop_
_entity_poly.entity_id
_entity_poly.type
_entity_poly.pdbx_seq_one_letter_code
_entity_poly.pdbx_strand_id
1 'polypeptide(L)'
;MAQDSQRIVIPEALQLSRDDIGVQFALMWEFIKAPLIVPLLQLGVVICLIMSLMLFCERVYMGIVIVLVKLFWKKPEERYNWEALEEDMESGSSNFPAVLIQIPMFNEREVYKLSIGAASNLSWPADRLVIQVLDDSTDPEIKQMVELECQRWASKGVNIRYQIRETRGGYKAGALKEGLKRGYAKHCDYVAIFDADFQPEPDYLRRAIPFLVNNPEIALVQGRWRFVNSNECLLTRMQEMSLDYHFTVEQEVGSATHAFFGFNGTAGVWRIAAIDDAGGWKDRTTVEDMDLAVRASLRGWKFVYLGDLQVKSELPSTFKAFRFQQHRWSCGPANLFRKMVMEIVRNQKVRFWKKVYVIYSFFFVRKIIAHMVTFIFYCVVLPLTILVPEVQVPIWGAVYIPSIITILNSVGTPRSIHLLFYWILFENVMSLHRTKATLIGLLGAGRANEWVVTEKLGNTLQKVADAAKNKTSAAKAIKRHRFKFAERLNKTELGFALFLFVCGCYDYVHGKNNYFVYLFLQTITFFIAGVGYIGTII
;
A
#
# COMPACT_ATOMS: atom_id res chain seq x y z
N MET A 1 71.48 -4.49 -19.71
CA MET A 1 70.10 -4.33 -20.23
C MET A 1 69.20 -4.10 -19.03
N ALA A 2 68.93 -2.84 -18.72
CA ALA A 2 68.30 -2.39 -17.50
C ALA A 2 66.79 -2.18 -17.70
N GLN A 3 66.04 -2.46 -16.63
CA GLN A 3 64.59 -2.39 -16.50
C GLN A 3 64.03 -0.98 -16.78
N ASP A 4 62.99 -0.92 -17.63
CA ASP A 4 62.19 0.27 -17.85
C ASP A 4 61.21 0.48 -16.69
N SER A 5 61.45 1.52 -15.90
CA SER A 5 60.56 2.00 -14.85
C SER A 5 59.63 3.06 -15.45
N GLN A 6 58.35 2.73 -15.61
CA GLN A 6 57.30 3.69 -15.94
C GLN A 6 57.15 4.70 -14.79
N ARG A 7 57.83 5.84 -14.92
CA ARG A 7 57.51 7.04 -14.14
C ARG A 7 56.13 7.54 -14.53
N ILE A 8 55.20 7.53 -13.57
CA ILE A 8 53.95 8.27 -13.62
C ILE A 8 54.33 9.75 -13.72
N VAL A 9 54.15 10.33 -14.90
CA VAL A 9 54.37 11.75 -15.16
C VAL A 9 53.18 12.52 -14.58
N ILE A 10 53.38 13.10 -13.40
CA ILE A 10 52.50 14.14 -12.87
C ILE A 10 52.68 15.36 -13.78
N PRO A 11 51.62 15.92 -14.41
CA PRO A 11 51.76 17.10 -15.25
C PRO A 11 52.29 18.29 -14.44
N GLU A 12 53.25 19.02 -15.01
CA GLU A 12 53.86 20.26 -14.46
C GLU A 12 52.88 21.42 -14.22
N ALA A 13 51.57 21.21 -14.45
CA ALA A 13 50.51 22.18 -14.17
C ALA A 13 50.24 22.42 -12.66
N LEU A 14 50.91 21.68 -11.76
CA LEU A 14 50.77 21.81 -10.31
C LEU A 14 51.70 22.87 -9.66
N GLN A 15 52.48 23.60 -10.45
CA GLN A 15 53.35 24.70 -9.96
C GLN A 15 52.81 26.10 -10.32
N LEU A 16 51.51 26.31 -10.14
CA LEU A 16 50.91 27.65 -10.14
C LEU A 16 50.50 28.04 -8.72
N SER A 17 51.03 29.19 -8.29
CA SER A 17 50.69 30.05 -7.15
C SER A 17 49.78 29.49 -6.05
N ARG A 18 50.25 29.62 -4.81
CA ARG A 18 49.64 29.23 -3.53
C ARG A 18 48.29 29.91 -3.22
N ASP A 19 47.76 30.74 -4.12
CA ASP A 19 46.66 31.67 -3.86
C ASP A 19 45.32 31.34 -4.54
N ASP A 20 45.17 30.20 -5.23
CA ASP A 20 43.88 29.88 -5.85
C ASP A 20 43.39 28.46 -5.54
N ILE A 21 43.03 28.28 -4.26
CA ILE A 21 42.35 27.09 -3.74
C ILE A 21 41.12 26.74 -4.62
N GLY A 22 40.42 27.75 -5.16
CA GLY A 22 39.27 27.56 -6.05
C GLY A 22 39.63 26.86 -7.37
N VAL A 23 40.74 27.23 -7.99
CA VAL A 23 41.23 26.59 -9.23
C VAL A 23 41.70 25.16 -8.98
N GLN A 24 42.37 24.90 -7.84
CA GLN A 24 42.74 23.52 -7.47
C GLN A 24 41.53 22.64 -7.21
N PHE A 25 40.49 23.15 -6.53
CA PHE A 25 39.23 22.44 -6.36
C PHE A 25 38.51 22.21 -7.69
N ALA A 26 38.50 23.18 -8.60
CA ALA A 26 37.88 23.04 -9.93
C ALA A 26 38.58 21.98 -10.78
N LEU A 27 39.92 21.95 -10.78
CA LEU A 27 40.70 20.94 -11.49
C LEU A 27 40.48 19.55 -10.87
N MET A 28 40.54 19.42 -9.54
CA MET A 28 40.28 18.16 -8.85
C MET A 28 38.84 17.67 -9.06
N TRP A 29 37.86 18.58 -9.11
CA TRP A 29 36.49 18.29 -9.48
C TRP A 29 36.39 17.73 -10.90
N GLU A 30 37.03 18.34 -11.90
CA GLU A 30 37.05 17.81 -13.27
C GLU A 30 37.76 16.46 -13.38
N PHE A 31 38.85 16.24 -12.63
CA PHE A 31 39.55 14.95 -12.56
C PHE A 31 38.71 13.82 -11.94
N ILE A 32 37.76 14.13 -11.04
CA ILE A 32 36.86 13.14 -10.45
C ILE A 32 35.57 13.02 -11.28
N LYS A 33 35.05 14.13 -11.76
CA LYS A 33 33.77 14.23 -12.46
C LYS A 33 33.79 13.44 -13.77
N ALA A 34 34.77 13.69 -14.63
CA ALA A 34 34.82 13.08 -15.96
C ALA A 34 34.98 11.55 -15.93
N PRO A 35 35.91 10.94 -15.17
CA PRO A 35 36.11 9.49 -15.20
C PRO A 35 35.19 8.70 -14.25
N LEU A 36 34.58 9.34 -13.24
CA LEU A 36 33.79 8.62 -12.22
C LEU A 36 32.33 9.08 -12.17
N ILE A 37 32.05 10.36 -11.98
CA ILE A 37 30.67 10.85 -11.77
C ILE A 37 29.83 10.71 -13.04
N VAL A 38 30.36 11.17 -14.18
CA VAL A 38 29.67 11.09 -15.48
C VAL A 38 29.26 9.66 -15.84
N PRO A 39 30.16 8.65 -15.87
CA PRO A 39 29.76 7.28 -16.24
C PRO A 39 28.81 6.64 -15.22
N LEU A 40 28.99 6.88 -13.92
CA LEU A 40 28.07 6.35 -12.90
C LEU A 40 26.68 6.96 -13.02
N LEU A 41 26.60 8.27 -13.30
CA LEU A 41 25.33 8.95 -13.49
C LEU A 41 24.66 8.54 -14.80
N GLN A 42 25.41 8.36 -15.90
CA GLN A 42 24.90 7.78 -17.15
C GLN A 42 24.32 6.39 -16.94
N LEU A 43 25.04 5.52 -16.22
CA LEU A 43 24.54 4.20 -15.85
C LEU A 43 23.26 4.32 -15.01
N GLY A 44 23.22 5.23 -14.03
CA GLY A 44 22.05 5.53 -13.22
C GLY A 44 20.84 5.94 -14.07
N VAL A 45 21.03 6.80 -15.06
CA VAL A 45 20.01 7.21 -16.03
C VAL A 45 19.51 5.99 -16.81
N VAL A 46 20.41 5.19 -17.39
CA VAL A 46 20.02 3.99 -18.17
C VAL A 46 19.19 3.01 -17.33
N ILE A 47 19.62 2.73 -16.10
CA ILE A 47 18.87 1.85 -15.17
C ILE A 47 17.49 2.45 -14.88
N CYS A 48 17.40 3.76 -14.60
CA CYS A 48 16.12 4.43 -14.36
C CYS A 48 15.19 4.40 -15.57
N LEU A 49 15.73 4.55 -16.78
CA LEU A 49 14.96 4.47 -18.02
C LEU A 49 14.43 3.06 -18.28
N ILE A 50 15.23 2.02 -18.05
CA ILE A 50 14.79 0.62 -18.14
C ILE A 50 13.67 0.36 -17.13
N MET A 51 13.85 0.77 -15.87
CA MET A 51 12.83 0.64 -14.83
C MET A 51 11.54 1.39 -15.18
N SER A 52 11.66 2.59 -15.75
CA SER A 52 10.53 3.41 -16.18
C SER A 52 9.78 2.75 -17.34
N LEU A 53 10.49 2.16 -18.30
CA LEU A 53 9.91 1.43 -19.41
C LEU A 53 9.20 0.16 -18.94
N MET A 54 9.79 -0.60 -18.01
CA MET A 54 9.13 -1.76 -17.41
C MET A 54 7.81 -1.38 -16.74
N LEU A 55 7.81 -0.32 -15.95
CA LEU A 55 6.60 0.18 -15.30
C LEU A 55 5.58 0.68 -16.33
N PHE A 56 6.02 1.39 -17.36
CA PHE A 56 5.18 1.86 -18.45
C PHE A 56 4.48 0.70 -19.18
N CYS A 57 5.23 -0.33 -19.58
CA CYS A 57 4.68 -1.51 -20.25
C CYS A 57 3.63 -2.21 -19.38
N GLU A 58 3.87 -2.36 -18.07
CA GLU A 58 2.90 -2.95 -17.14
C GLU A 58 1.61 -2.09 -17.05
N ARG A 59 1.74 -0.75 -17.00
CA ARG A 59 0.58 0.16 -16.94
C ARG A 59 -0.23 0.15 -18.23
N VAL A 60 0.43 0.14 -19.39
CA VAL A 60 -0.22 0.02 -20.70
C VAL A 60 -0.91 -1.32 -20.83
N TYR A 61 -0.25 -2.43 -20.45
CA TYR A 61 -0.87 -3.76 -20.41
C TYR A 61 -2.14 -3.77 -19.55
N MET A 62 -2.07 -3.28 -18.31
CA MET A 62 -3.23 -3.22 -17.43
C MET A 62 -4.35 -2.34 -18.00
N GLY A 63 -4.01 -1.19 -18.60
CA GLY A 63 -4.94 -0.29 -19.27
C GLY A 63 -5.67 -0.94 -20.46
N ILE A 64 -4.95 -1.66 -21.31
CA ILE A 64 -5.54 -2.39 -22.43
C ILE A 64 -6.45 -3.50 -21.91
N VAL A 65 -5.97 -4.31 -20.96
CA VAL A 65 -6.73 -5.43 -20.42
C VAL A 65 -8.01 -4.95 -19.75
N ILE A 66 -7.98 -3.90 -18.93
CA ILE A 66 -9.20 -3.42 -18.28
C ILE A 66 -10.23 -2.91 -19.29
N VAL A 67 -9.79 -2.23 -20.36
CA VAL A 67 -10.69 -1.81 -21.45
C VAL A 67 -11.33 -3.03 -22.12
N LEU A 68 -10.53 -4.05 -22.45
CA LEU A 68 -11.06 -5.30 -23.01
C LEU A 68 -12.01 -6.01 -22.04
N VAL A 69 -11.71 -6.01 -20.74
CA VAL A 69 -12.57 -6.57 -19.70
C VAL A 69 -13.91 -5.86 -19.68
N LYS A 70 -13.92 -4.53 -19.67
CA LYS A 70 -15.16 -3.75 -19.63
C LYS A 70 -15.97 -3.84 -20.92
N LEU A 71 -15.34 -4.01 -22.08
CA LEU A 71 -16.02 -4.10 -23.38
C LEU A 71 -16.58 -5.49 -23.68
N PHE A 72 -15.83 -6.55 -23.37
CA PHE A 72 -16.12 -7.89 -23.87
C PHE A 72 -16.40 -8.92 -22.77
N TRP A 73 -16.03 -8.65 -21.52
CA TRP A 73 -16.17 -9.64 -20.46
C TRP A 73 -17.55 -9.58 -19.83
N LYS A 74 -18.17 -10.75 -19.74
CA LYS A 74 -19.38 -10.96 -18.96
C LYS A 74 -19.14 -10.59 -17.49
N LYS A 75 -20.21 -10.12 -16.85
CA LYS A 75 -20.21 -9.83 -15.41
C LYS A 75 -19.77 -11.06 -14.61
N PRO A 76 -19.14 -10.90 -13.43
CA PRO A 76 -18.71 -12.04 -12.62
C PRO A 76 -19.81 -13.10 -12.43
N GLU A 77 -21.05 -12.68 -12.20
CA GLU A 77 -22.23 -13.54 -11.99
C GLU A 77 -22.55 -14.43 -13.21
N GLU A 78 -22.22 -13.99 -14.41
CA GLU A 78 -22.45 -14.75 -15.65
C GLU A 78 -21.26 -15.66 -16.01
N ARG A 79 -20.11 -15.43 -15.38
CA ARG A 79 -18.84 -16.09 -15.70
C ARG A 79 -18.53 -17.24 -14.74
N TYR A 80 -18.98 -17.11 -13.51
CA TYR A 80 -18.93 -18.15 -12.49
C TYR A 80 -20.33 -18.71 -12.31
N ASN A 81 -20.42 -19.94 -11.80
CA ASN A 81 -21.71 -20.44 -11.38
C ASN A 81 -22.15 -19.63 -10.15
N TRP A 82 -23.00 -18.63 -10.33
CA TRP A 82 -23.52 -17.79 -9.27
C TRP A 82 -25.03 -17.96 -9.24
N GLU A 83 -25.52 -18.49 -8.14
CA GLU A 83 -26.96 -18.65 -7.90
C GLU A 83 -27.23 -18.17 -6.49
N ALA A 84 -28.24 -17.32 -6.33
CA ALA A 84 -28.61 -16.81 -5.02
C ALA A 84 -28.99 -17.99 -4.12
N LEU A 85 -28.45 -17.99 -2.89
CA LEU A 85 -28.86 -18.97 -1.89
C LEU A 85 -30.26 -18.59 -1.39
N GLU A 86 -31.23 -19.42 -1.72
CA GLU A 86 -32.61 -19.28 -1.26
C GLU A 86 -32.85 -20.16 -0.02
N GLU A 87 -33.72 -19.66 0.86
CA GLU A 87 -34.25 -20.45 1.96
C GLU A 87 -35.26 -21.43 1.36
N ASP A 88 -34.80 -22.66 1.14
CA ASP A 88 -35.66 -23.75 0.72
C ASP A 88 -36.61 -24.12 1.87
N MET A 89 -37.89 -24.30 1.57
CA MET A 89 -38.89 -24.66 2.58
C MET A 89 -38.65 -26.05 3.18
N GLU A 90 -38.00 -26.96 2.46
CA GLU A 90 -37.68 -28.31 2.96
C GLU A 90 -36.38 -28.32 3.77
N SER A 91 -35.37 -27.57 3.33
CA SER A 91 -34.02 -27.59 3.90
C SER A 91 -33.76 -26.47 4.93
N GLY A 92 -34.60 -25.43 4.97
CA GLY A 92 -34.46 -24.28 5.88
C GLY A 92 -33.08 -23.62 5.82
N SER A 93 -32.47 -23.36 6.98
CA SER A 93 -31.12 -22.79 7.10
C SER A 93 -30.00 -23.75 6.65
N SER A 94 -30.30 -25.03 6.40
CA SER A 94 -29.25 -26.02 6.10
C SER A 94 -28.60 -25.88 4.73
N ASN A 95 -29.26 -25.18 3.80
CA ASN A 95 -28.68 -24.82 2.50
C ASN A 95 -27.62 -23.71 2.61
N PHE A 96 -27.55 -23.02 3.74
CA PHE A 96 -26.55 -21.99 3.97
C PHE A 96 -25.29 -22.60 4.61
N PRO A 97 -24.10 -22.40 4.01
CA PRO A 97 -22.86 -22.85 4.64
C PRO A 97 -22.60 -22.08 5.94
N ALA A 98 -21.85 -22.71 6.84
CA ALA A 98 -21.48 -22.07 8.09
C ALA A 98 -20.35 -21.06 7.84
N VAL A 99 -20.54 -19.82 8.32
CA VAL A 99 -19.62 -18.70 8.09
C VAL A 99 -19.10 -18.14 9.40
N LEU A 100 -17.77 -18.02 9.49
CA LEU A 100 -17.09 -17.31 10.55
C LEU A 100 -16.79 -15.87 10.11
N ILE A 101 -17.05 -14.89 10.96
CA ILE A 101 -16.58 -13.51 10.78
C ILE A 101 -15.45 -13.26 11.77
N GLN A 102 -14.26 -12.91 11.30
CA GLN A 102 -13.14 -12.53 12.16
C GLN A 102 -12.92 -11.02 12.14
N ILE A 103 -12.92 -10.42 13.33
CA ILE A 103 -12.67 -8.99 13.53
C ILE A 103 -11.46 -8.83 14.47
N PRO A 104 -10.23 -8.73 13.94
CA PRO A 104 -9.05 -8.44 14.75
C PRO A 104 -9.07 -6.99 15.24
N MET A 105 -8.85 -6.79 16.54
CA MET A 105 -8.85 -5.48 17.19
C MET A 105 -7.56 -5.27 18.00
N PHE A 106 -7.07 -4.02 17.99
CA PHE A 106 -5.96 -3.60 18.83
C PHE A 106 -6.06 -2.12 19.20
N ASN A 107 -6.52 -1.84 20.41
CA ASN A 107 -6.72 -0.48 20.96
C ASN A 107 -7.64 0.40 20.08
N GLU A 108 -8.70 -0.19 19.51
CA GLU A 108 -9.58 0.44 18.50
C GLU A 108 -10.78 1.16 19.15
N ARG A 109 -10.52 2.16 20.01
CA ARG A 109 -11.53 2.85 20.83
C ARG A 109 -12.63 3.53 20.01
N GLU A 110 -12.30 4.04 18.83
CA GLU A 110 -13.14 4.95 18.05
C GLU A 110 -14.09 4.18 17.11
N VAL A 111 -13.72 2.96 16.73
CA VAL A 111 -14.36 2.21 15.64
C VAL A 111 -14.97 0.86 16.07
N TYR A 112 -14.63 0.33 17.26
CA TYR A 112 -15.10 -1.01 17.67
C TYR A 112 -16.63 -1.20 17.60
N LYS A 113 -17.42 -0.20 18.02
CA LYS A 113 -18.89 -0.30 17.99
C LYS A 113 -19.44 -0.39 16.57
N LEU A 114 -18.82 0.35 15.64
CA LEU A 114 -19.26 0.41 14.25
C LEU A 114 -18.98 -0.92 13.55
N SER A 115 -17.77 -1.49 13.71
CA SER A 115 -17.43 -2.77 13.09
C SER A 115 -18.18 -3.95 13.70
N ILE A 116 -18.27 -4.05 15.03
CA ILE A 116 -19.05 -5.11 15.69
C ILE A 116 -20.52 -5.01 15.30
N GLY A 117 -21.07 -3.79 15.29
CA GLY A 117 -22.44 -3.56 14.88
C GLY A 117 -22.70 -3.94 13.43
N ALA A 118 -21.84 -3.54 12.49
CA ALA A 118 -21.99 -3.89 11.08
C ALA A 118 -21.91 -5.40 10.84
N ALA A 119 -20.95 -6.10 11.46
CA ALA A 119 -20.86 -7.55 11.38
C ALA A 119 -22.08 -8.26 11.99
N SER A 120 -22.61 -7.73 13.11
CA SER A 120 -23.79 -8.29 13.79
C SER A 120 -25.10 -8.07 13.05
N ASN A 121 -25.12 -7.18 12.05
CA ASN A 121 -26.28 -6.91 11.20
C ASN A 121 -26.20 -7.60 9.83
N LEU A 122 -25.22 -8.49 9.60
CA LEU A 122 -25.16 -9.28 8.37
C LEU A 122 -26.40 -10.17 8.24
N SER A 123 -27.02 -10.15 7.06
CA SER A 123 -28.17 -10.99 6.72
C SER A 123 -27.70 -12.40 6.39
N TRP A 124 -27.65 -13.25 7.41
CA TRP A 124 -27.32 -14.68 7.31
C TRP A 124 -28.09 -15.46 8.39
N PRO A 125 -28.43 -16.74 8.19
CA PRO A 125 -29.07 -17.52 9.23
C PRO A 125 -28.24 -17.55 10.52
N ALA A 126 -28.87 -17.26 11.66
CA ALA A 126 -28.18 -17.04 12.93
C ALA A 126 -27.46 -18.29 13.47
N ASP A 127 -27.97 -19.48 13.15
CA ASP A 127 -27.38 -20.78 13.42
C ASP A 127 -26.19 -21.12 12.50
N ARG A 128 -26.04 -20.37 11.40
CA ARG A 128 -24.97 -20.52 10.39
C ARG A 128 -23.94 -19.40 10.41
N LEU A 129 -24.06 -18.43 11.32
CA LEU A 129 -23.14 -17.32 11.46
C LEU A 129 -22.47 -17.32 12.83
N VAL A 130 -21.16 -17.18 12.86
CA VAL A 130 -20.40 -16.94 14.10
C VAL A 130 -19.57 -15.69 13.95
N ILE A 131 -19.73 -14.72 14.84
CA ILE A 131 -18.90 -13.51 14.88
C ILE A 131 -17.81 -13.71 15.93
N GLN A 132 -16.56 -13.57 15.54
CA GLN A 132 -15.39 -13.74 16.38
C GLN A 132 -14.60 -12.43 16.45
N VAL A 133 -14.69 -11.77 17.60
CA VAL A 133 -13.89 -10.58 17.91
C VAL A 133 -12.60 -11.03 18.57
N LEU A 134 -11.47 -10.77 17.90
CA LEU A 134 -10.13 -11.17 18.32
C LEU A 134 -9.40 -9.95 18.88
N ASP A 135 -9.45 -9.77 20.19
CA ASP A 135 -8.98 -8.56 20.86
C ASP A 135 -7.60 -8.74 21.48
N ASP A 136 -6.62 -8.07 20.87
CA ASP A 136 -5.23 -8.00 21.32
C ASP A 136 -4.92 -6.73 22.12
N SER A 137 -5.95 -5.92 22.45
CA SER A 137 -5.78 -4.63 23.11
C SER A 137 -5.00 -4.74 24.42
N THR A 138 -4.08 -3.81 24.64
CA THR A 138 -3.30 -3.70 25.89
C THR A 138 -3.89 -2.70 26.85
N ASP A 139 -4.75 -1.80 26.37
CA ASP A 139 -5.46 -0.84 27.20
C ASP A 139 -6.66 -1.53 27.89
N PRO A 140 -6.69 -1.61 29.24
CA PRO A 140 -7.78 -2.26 29.97
C PRO A 140 -9.16 -1.60 29.76
N GLU A 141 -9.21 -0.26 29.59
CA GLU A 141 -10.46 0.46 29.36
C GLU A 141 -11.04 0.07 28.00
N ILE A 142 -10.21 0.04 26.97
CA ILE A 142 -10.62 -0.35 25.61
C ILE A 142 -11.07 -1.80 25.58
N LYS A 143 -10.31 -2.69 26.24
CA LYS A 143 -10.65 -4.11 26.33
C LYS A 143 -12.04 -4.32 26.94
N GLN A 144 -12.33 -3.65 28.06
CA GLN A 144 -13.63 -3.70 28.72
C GLN A 144 -14.75 -3.15 27.83
N MET A 145 -14.49 -2.06 27.10
CA MET A 145 -15.44 -1.48 26.15
C MET A 145 -15.83 -2.46 25.03
N VAL A 146 -14.84 -3.14 24.44
CA VAL A 146 -15.07 -4.13 23.37
C VAL A 146 -15.83 -5.33 23.90
N GLU A 147 -15.45 -5.85 25.07
CA GLU A 147 -16.13 -6.97 25.72
C GLU A 147 -17.60 -6.66 26.02
N LEU A 148 -17.89 -5.47 26.57
CA LEU A 148 -19.25 -5.04 26.89
C LEU A 148 -20.13 -4.92 25.63
N GLU A 149 -19.59 -4.41 24.52
CA GLU A 149 -20.33 -4.36 23.25
C GLU A 149 -20.60 -5.76 22.70
N CYS A 150 -19.65 -6.70 22.83
CA CYS A 150 -19.89 -8.10 22.48
C CYS A 150 -21.00 -8.71 23.33
N GLN A 151 -21.00 -8.49 24.64
CA GLN A 151 -22.05 -8.97 25.55
C GLN A 151 -23.42 -8.38 25.21
N ARG A 152 -23.47 -7.11 24.80
CA ARG A 152 -24.69 -6.43 24.34
C ARG A 152 -25.27 -7.04 23.07
N TRP A 153 -24.44 -7.48 22.14
CA TRP A 153 -24.93 -8.18 20.94
C TRP A 153 -25.32 -9.64 21.25
N ALA A 154 -24.58 -10.31 22.11
CA ALA A 154 -24.92 -11.64 22.60
C ALA A 154 -26.30 -11.67 23.29
N SER A 155 -26.64 -10.65 24.09
CA SER A 155 -27.95 -10.57 24.75
C SER A 155 -29.12 -10.35 23.79
N LYS A 156 -28.84 -9.96 22.54
CA LYS A 156 -29.83 -9.88 21.45
C LYS A 156 -29.95 -11.18 20.64
N GLY A 157 -29.27 -12.25 21.06
CA GLY A 157 -29.28 -13.54 20.37
C GLY A 157 -28.27 -13.67 19.23
N VAL A 158 -27.36 -12.72 19.04
CA VAL A 158 -26.27 -12.84 18.05
C VAL A 158 -25.21 -13.80 18.57
N ASN A 159 -24.80 -14.77 17.74
CA ASN A 159 -23.72 -15.70 18.07
C ASN A 159 -22.35 -15.03 17.93
N ILE A 160 -22.02 -14.18 18.90
CA ILE A 160 -20.77 -13.43 18.98
C ILE A 160 -19.85 -14.01 20.07
N ARG A 161 -18.56 -14.12 19.75
CA ARG A 161 -17.51 -14.70 20.59
C ARG A 161 -16.40 -13.67 20.76
N TYR A 162 -16.30 -13.12 21.96
CA TYR A 162 -15.15 -12.31 22.38
C TYR A 162 -13.98 -13.24 22.72
N GLN A 163 -12.81 -13.01 22.15
CA GLN A 163 -11.63 -13.85 22.32
C GLN A 163 -10.40 -12.99 22.56
N ILE A 164 -9.64 -13.39 23.58
CA ILE A 164 -8.36 -12.79 23.93
C ILE A 164 -7.28 -13.87 23.90
N ARG A 165 -6.03 -13.46 23.78
CA ARG A 165 -4.86 -14.34 23.90
C ARG A 165 -3.82 -13.72 24.81
N GLU A 166 -2.99 -14.58 25.40
CA GLU A 166 -1.97 -14.16 26.37
C GLU A 166 -0.80 -13.41 25.72
N THR A 167 -0.41 -13.82 24.52
CA THR A 167 0.73 -13.23 23.81
C THR A 167 0.31 -12.68 22.45
N ARG A 168 0.85 -11.52 22.10
CA ARG A 168 0.63 -10.86 20.80
C ARG A 168 1.59 -11.35 19.71
N GLY A 169 2.07 -12.59 19.85
CA GLY A 169 2.97 -13.21 18.87
C GLY A 169 2.35 -13.21 17.48
N GLY A 170 3.10 -12.72 16.49
CA GLY A 170 2.64 -12.65 15.10
C GLY A 170 1.52 -11.66 14.80
N TYR A 171 1.21 -10.72 15.72
CA TYR A 171 0.23 -9.65 15.53
C TYR A 171 -1.10 -10.18 14.94
N LYS A 172 -1.69 -9.50 13.94
CA LYS A 172 -2.94 -9.89 13.28
C LYS A 172 -2.91 -11.33 12.77
N ALA A 173 -1.81 -11.77 12.15
CA ALA A 173 -1.68 -13.14 11.64
C ALA A 173 -1.84 -14.19 12.75
N GLY A 174 -1.20 -13.95 13.89
CA GLY A 174 -1.32 -14.82 15.05
C GLY A 174 -2.72 -14.81 15.65
N ALA A 175 -3.38 -13.65 15.71
CA ALA A 175 -4.75 -13.55 16.21
C ALA A 175 -5.73 -14.36 15.34
N LEU A 176 -5.66 -14.18 14.01
CA LEU A 176 -6.49 -14.93 13.05
C LEU A 176 -6.22 -16.44 13.13
N LYS A 177 -4.95 -16.84 13.28
CA LYS A 177 -4.53 -18.24 13.46
C LYS A 177 -5.12 -18.88 14.71
N GLU A 178 -4.99 -18.23 15.87
CA GLU A 178 -5.56 -18.74 17.13
C GLU A 178 -7.09 -18.76 17.09
N GLY A 179 -7.70 -17.77 16.41
CA GLY A 179 -9.14 -17.73 16.17
C GLY A 179 -9.66 -18.96 15.42
N LEU A 180 -8.98 -19.38 14.36
CA LEU A 180 -9.36 -20.56 13.56
C LEU A 180 -9.21 -21.90 14.31
N LYS A 181 -8.42 -21.96 15.39
CA LYS A 181 -8.27 -23.19 16.19
C LYS A 181 -9.47 -23.48 17.09
N ARG A 182 -10.33 -22.49 17.34
CA ARG A 182 -11.48 -22.62 18.26
C ARG A 182 -12.47 -23.66 17.73
N GLY A 183 -13.10 -24.41 18.63
CA GLY A 183 -14.00 -25.53 18.27
C GLY A 183 -15.12 -25.11 17.30
N TYR A 184 -15.80 -24.00 17.57
CA TYR A 184 -16.85 -23.47 16.70
C TYR A 184 -16.35 -23.05 15.29
N ALA A 185 -15.09 -22.61 15.17
CA ALA A 185 -14.52 -22.20 13.89
C ALA A 185 -14.27 -23.41 12.96
N LYS A 186 -14.01 -24.59 13.54
CA LYS A 186 -13.81 -25.84 12.77
C LYS A 186 -15.07 -26.34 12.06
N HIS A 187 -16.23 -25.87 12.48
CA HIS A 187 -17.52 -26.20 11.85
C HIS A 187 -17.93 -25.20 10.76
N CYS A 188 -17.11 -24.17 10.50
CA CYS A 188 -17.37 -23.19 9.46
C CYS A 188 -16.69 -23.62 8.15
N ASP A 189 -17.36 -23.39 7.03
CA ASP A 189 -16.85 -23.65 5.68
C ASP A 189 -16.04 -22.45 5.16
N TYR A 190 -16.49 -21.24 5.55
CA TYR A 190 -15.95 -19.97 5.08
C TYR A 190 -15.61 -19.04 6.25
N VAL A 191 -14.62 -18.18 6.03
CA VAL A 191 -14.26 -17.10 6.96
C VAL A 191 -14.19 -15.76 6.24
N ALA A 192 -14.95 -14.77 6.70
CA ALA A 192 -14.83 -13.39 6.27
C ALA A 192 -14.00 -12.60 7.27
N ILE A 193 -13.11 -11.73 6.78
CA ILE A 193 -12.20 -10.95 7.62
C ILE A 193 -12.51 -9.48 7.44
N PHE A 194 -12.75 -8.78 8.55
CA PHE A 194 -12.97 -7.34 8.58
C PHE A 194 -12.08 -6.69 9.62
N ASP A 195 -11.25 -5.73 9.21
CA ASP A 195 -10.52 -4.87 10.14
C ASP A 195 -11.50 -4.02 10.98
N ALA A 196 -11.02 -3.53 12.12
CA ALA A 196 -11.88 -2.87 13.11
C ALA A 196 -12.58 -1.58 12.64
N ASP A 197 -12.16 -0.98 11.53
CA ASP A 197 -12.79 0.17 10.88
C ASP A 197 -13.74 -0.19 9.72
N PHE A 198 -13.87 -1.48 9.40
CA PHE A 198 -14.67 -1.95 8.27
C PHE A 198 -16.13 -2.18 8.66
N GLN A 199 -17.02 -1.71 7.81
CA GLN A 199 -18.47 -1.80 7.99
C GLN A 199 -19.10 -2.45 6.74
N PRO A 200 -19.24 -3.79 6.71
CA PRO A 200 -19.95 -4.47 5.62
C PRO A 200 -21.44 -4.14 5.64
N GLU A 201 -22.05 -4.08 4.44
CA GLU A 201 -23.50 -3.95 4.30
C GLU A 201 -24.19 -5.29 4.63
N PRO A 202 -25.47 -5.28 5.07
CA PRO A 202 -26.17 -6.49 5.50
C PRO A 202 -26.18 -7.63 4.46
N ASP A 203 -26.24 -7.30 3.17
CA ASP A 203 -26.29 -8.26 2.06
C ASP A 203 -24.91 -8.82 1.64
N TYR A 204 -23.82 -8.44 2.32
CA TYR A 204 -22.46 -8.74 1.91
C TYR A 204 -22.21 -10.25 1.70
N LEU A 205 -22.61 -11.09 2.66
CA LEU A 205 -22.43 -12.54 2.56
C LEU A 205 -23.30 -13.17 1.47
N ARG A 206 -24.56 -12.71 1.34
CA ARG A 206 -25.49 -13.18 0.30
C ARG A 206 -24.95 -12.91 -1.11
N ARG A 207 -24.17 -11.86 -1.29
CA ARG A 207 -23.52 -11.53 -2.57
C ARG A 207 -22.20 -12.27 -2.78
N ALA A 208 -21.41 -12.47 -1.73
CA ALA A 208 -20.07 -13.05 -1.83
C ALA A 208 -20.04 -14.59 -1.83
N ILE A 209 -20.79 -15.23 -0.92
CA ILE A 209 -20.72 -16.67 -0.67
C ILE A 209 -21.14 -17.53 -1.89
N PRO A 210 -22.16 -17.18 -2.70
CA PRO A 210 -22.54 -17.99 -3.86
C PRO A 210 -21.39 -18.29 -4.82
N PHE A 211 -20.49 -17.32 -5.04
CA PHE A 211 -19.30 -17.53 -5.86
C PHE A 211 -18.38 -18.63 -5.33
N LEU A 212 -18.37 -18.87 -4.01
CA LEU A 212 -17.57 -19.93 -3.40
C LEU A 212 -18.30 -21.26 -3.39
N VAL A 213 -19.58 -21.30 -3.05
CA VAL A 213 -20.35 -22.56 -2.94
C VAL A 213 -20.34 -23.33 -4.26
N ASN A 214 -20.64 -22.64 -5.34
CA ASN A 214 -20.85 -23.26 -6.65
C ASN A 214 -19.57 -23.42 -7.47
N ASN A 215 -18.42 -22.95 -6.96
CA ASN A 215 -17.13 -22.99 -7.67
C ASN A 215 -16.03 -23.50 -6.71
N PRO A 216 -15.79 -24.83 -6.64
CA PRO A 216 -14.97 -25.45 -5.62
C PRO A 216 -13.48 -25.05 -5.69
N GLU A 217 -12.99 -24.56 -6.83
CA GLU A 217 -11.59 -24.12 -6.99
C GLU A 217 -11.33 -22.68 -6.52
N ILE A 218 -12.38 -21.93 -6.17
CA ILE A 218 -12.26 -20.56 -5.69
C ILE A 218 -11.98 -20.59 -4.19
N ALA A 219 -10.87 -19.95 -3.81
CA ALA A 219 -10.45 -19.82 -2.42
C ALA A 219 -10.85 -18.50 -1.78
N LEU A 220 -10.91 -17.42 -2.58
CA LEU A 220 -11.10 -16.07 -2.09
C LEU A 220 -12.05 -15.29 -3.00
N VAL A 221 -13.03 -14.66 -2.37
CA VAL A 221 -13.82 -13.57 -2.96
C VAL A 221 -13.45 -12.28 -2.23
N GLN A 222 -12.96 -11.27 -2.96
CA GLN A 222 -12.54 -9.98 -2.43
C GLN A 222 -13.52 -8.88 -2.86
N GLY A 223 -14.06 -8.16 -1.87
CA GLY A 223 -14.80 -6.92 -2.09
C GLY A 223 -13.88 -5.70 -2.21
N ARG A 224 -14.44 -4.60 -2.71
CA ARG A 224 -13.80 -3.28 -2.84
C ARG A 224 -13.89 -2.50 -1.54
N TRP A 225 -12.88 -1.70 -1.24
CA TRP A 225 -12.94 -0.73 -0.15
C TRP A 225 -13.61 0.56 -0.62
N ARG A 226 -14.46 1.12 0.23
CA ARG A 226 -15.08 2.43 0.04
C ARG A 226 -14.77 3.33 1.23
N PHE A 227 -14.24 4.51 0.97
CA PHE A 227 -13.74 5.36 2.03
C PHE A 227 -14.81 6.34 2.51
N VAL A 228 -15.05 6.39 3.82
CA VAL A 228 -16.06 7.29 4.40
C VAL A 228 -15.55 8.72 4.62
N ASN A 229 -14.22 8.89 4.68
CA ASN A 229 -13.54 10.15 4.98
C ASN A 229 -12.70 10.68 3.81
N SER A 230 -12.98 10.27 2.57
CA SER A 230 -12.17 10.71 1.42
C SER A 230 -12.15 12.23 1.23
N ASN A 231 -13.24 12.92 1.55
CA ASN A 231 -13.35 14.39 1.46
C ASN A 231 -12.86 15.16 2.70
N GLU A 232 -12.23 14.50 3.67
CA GLU A 232 -11.79 15.13 4.92
C GLU A 232 -10.66 16.17 4.71
N CYS A 233 -9.68 15.85 3.88
CA CYS A 233 -8.59 16.75 3.52
C CYS A 233 -7.97 16.41 2.16
N LEU A 234 -7.03 17.23 1.67
CA LEU A 234 -6.36 16.95 0.39
C LEU A 234 -5.61 15.60 0.39
N LEU A 235 -5.04 15.21 1.55
CA LEU A 235 -4.34 13.94 1.71
C LEU A 235 -5.27 12.74 1.50
N THR A 236 -6.47 12.75 2.09
CA THR A 236 -7.45 11.64 1.94
C THR A 236 -7.99 11.56 0.51
N ARG A 237 -8.18 12.71 -0.17
CA ARG A 237 -8.60 12.75 -1.58
C ARG A 237 -7.53 12.17 -2.52
N MET A 238 -6.26 12.49 -2.28
CA MET A 238 -5.14 11.91 -3.05
C MET A 238 -4.97 10.41 -2.79
N GLN A 239 -5.20 9.96 -1.56
CA GLN A 239 -5.19 8.53 -1.23
C GLN A 239 -6.31 7.75 -1.93
N GLU A 240 -7.54 8.26 -1.91
CA GLU A 240 -8.67 7.66 -2.62
C GLU A 240 -8.36 7.51 -4.11
N MET A 241 -7.85 8.57 -4.76
CA MET A 241 -7.45 8.54 -6.18
C MET A 241 -6.46 7.41 -6.48
N SER A 242 -5.43 7.25 -5.64
CA SER A 242 -4.40 6.22 -5.80
C SER A 242 -4.94 4.80 -5.57
N LEU A 243 -5.78 4.63 -4.55
CA LEU A 243 -6.37 3.33 -4.19
C LEU A 243 -7.45 2.88 -5.16
N ASP A 244 -8.20 3.82 -5.75
CA ASP A 244 -9.21 3.48 -6.74
C ASP A 244 -8.60 2.89 -8.00
N TYR A 245 -7.41 3.33 -8.45
CA TYR A 245 -6.69 2.63 -9.53
C TYR A 245 -6.38 1.18 -9.14
N HIS A 246 -5.90 0.95 -7.91
CA HIS A 246 -5.62 -0.40 -7.42
C HIS A 246 -6.87 -1.30 -7.47
N PHE A 247 -8.02 -0.79 -7.06
CA PHE A 247 -9.28 -1.55 -7.03
C PHE A 247 -9.93 -1.73 -8.40
N THR A 248 -10.03 -0.66 -9.19
CA THR A 248 -10.74 -0.66 -10.47
C THR A 248 -9.92 -1.27 -11.61
N VAL A 249 -8.59 -1.26 -11.51
CA VAL A 249 -7.69 -1.77 -12.55
C VAL A 249 -6.90 -2.96 -12.05
N GLU A 250 -6.03 -2.81 -11.04
CA GLU A 250 -5.06 -3.88 -10.70
C GLU A 250 -5.74 -5.17 -10.20
N GLN A 251 -6.74 -5.04 -9.33
CA GLN A 251 -7.50 -6.17 -8.78
C GLN A 251 -8.39 -6.83 -9.84
N GLU A 252 -9.11 -6.02 -10.63
CA GLU A 252 -9.96 -6.52 -11.73
C GLU A 252 -9.13 -7.26 -12.78
N VAL A 253 -8.03 -6.65 -13.26
CA VAL A 253 -7.11 -7.29 -14.23
C VAL A 253 -6.54 -8.58 -13.64
N GLY A 254 -6.04 -8.55 -12.40
CA GLY A 254 -5.47 -9.73 -11.76
C GLY A 254 -6.47 -10.88 -11.59
N SER A 255 -7.71 -10.57 -11.24
CA SER A 255 -8.80 -11.56 -11.14
C SER A 255 -9.14 -12.14 -12.51
N ALA A 256 -9.27 -11.31 -13.53
CA ALA A 256 -9.74 -11.71 -14.84
C ALA A 256 -8.70 -12.52 -15.63
N THR A 257 -7.43 -12.09 -15.68
CA THR A 257 -6.41 -12.72 -16.52
C THR A 257 -5.60 -13.80 -15.82
N HIS A 258 -5.47 -13.71 -14.50
CA HIS A 258 -4.59 -14.59 -13.74
C HIS A 258 -5.31 -15.36 -12.64
N ALA A 259 -6.60 -15.08 -12.38
CA ALA A 259 -7.31 -15.60 -11.20
C ALA A 259 -6.50 -15.38 -9.90
N PHE A 260 -5.75 -14.28 -9.81
CA PHE A 260 -4.93 -13.91 -8.66
C PHE A 260 -4.65 -12.42 -8.57
N PHE A 261 -4.76 -11.95 -7.35
CA PHE A 261 -4.34 -10.66 -6.85
C PHE A 261 -3.92 -10.84 -5.38
N GLY A 262 -3.25 -9.85 -4.81
CA GLY A 262 -2.95 -9.87 -3.38
C GLY A 262 -4.22 -9.67 -2.56
N PHE A 263 -4.50 -10.56 -1.60
CA PHE A 263 -5.55 -10.32 -0.62
C PHE A 263 -5.25 -9.02 0.14
N ASN A 264 -6.23 -8.14 0.29
CA ASN A 264 -6.01 -6.83 0.90
C ASN A 264 -6.01 -6.87 2.43
N GLY A 265 -6.11 -8.07 3.02
CA GLY A 265 -6.11 -8.28 4.46
C GLY A 265 -7.48 -8.14 5.13
N THR A 266 -8.49 -7.66 4.42
CA THR A 266 -9.84 -7.38 4.92
C THR A 266 -10.83 -7.30 3.75
N ALA A 267 -12.13 -7.31 4.06
CA ALA A 267 -13.22 -7.32 3.08
C ALA A 267 -13.11 -8.47 2.07
N GLY A 268 -12.65 -9.63 2.54
CA GLY A 268 -12.60 -10.84 1.73
C GLY A 268 -13.15 -12.04 2.48
N VAL A 269 -13.78 -12.94 1.72
CA VAL A 269 -14.31 -14.21 2.20
C VAL A 269 -13.44 -15.33 1.67
N TRP A 270 -12.86 -16.09 2.59
CA TRP A 270 -12.00 -17.21 2.31
C TRP A 270 -12.71 -18.54 2.54
N ARG A 271 -12.44 -19.52 1.67
CA ARG A 271 -12.67 -20.93 1.98
C ARG A 271 -11.65 -21.40 3.01
N ILE A 272 -12.11 -21.91 4.16
CA ILE A 272 -11.21 -22.33 5.24
C ILE A 272 -10.29 -23.47 4.77
N ALA A 273 -10.83 -24.44 4.00
CA ALA A 273 -10.01 -25.51 3.42
C ALA A 273 -8.85 -25.01 2.55
N ALA A 274 -9.01 -23.86 1.87
CA ALA A 274 -7.93 -23.27 1.09
C ALA A 274 -6.87 -22.59 1.98
N ILE A 275 -7.29 -22.01 3.10
CA ILE A 275 -6.37 -21.50 4.14
C ILE A 275 -5.53 -22.66 4.69
N ASP A 276 -6.18 -23.79 5.01
CA ASP A 276 -5.52 -24.97 5.57
C ASP A 276 -4.56 -25.63 4.56
N ASP A 277 -4.98 -25.82 3.29
CA ASP A 277 -4.10 -26.35 2.22
C ASP A 277 -2.89 -25.44 1.95
N ALA A 278 -3.06 -24.13 2.09
CA ALA A 278 -1.96 -23.18 2.00
C ALA A 278 -1.01 -23.24 3.22
N GLY A 279 -1.39 -23.90 4.32
CA GLY A 279 -0.62 -24.01 5.56
C GLY A 279 -0.93 -22.93 6.59
N GLY A 280 -2.14 -22.36 6.55
CA GLY A 280 -2.65 -21.40 7.53
C GLY A 280 -2.06 -19.99 7.41
N TRP A 281 -2.36 -19.16 8.42
CA TRP A 281 -1.75 -17.84 8.60
C TRP A 281 -0.29 -17.99 9.06
N LYS A 282 0.61 -17.25 8.40
CA LYS A 282 2.03 -17.17 8.76
C LYS A 282 2.41 -15.73 9.08
N ASP A 283 3.17 -15.56 10.16
CA ASP A 283 3.63 -14.29 10.70
C ASP A 283 5.08 -13.94 10.29
N ARG A 284 5.60 -14.61 9.25
CA ARG A 284 6.98 -14.40 8.78
C ARG A 284 7.25 -13.00 8.22
N THR A 285 6.22 -12.20 7.93
CA THR A 285 6.31 -10.81 7.46
C THR A 285 5.09 -10.01 7.95
N THR A 286 5.11 -8.69 7.80
CA THR A 286 4.00 -7.77 8.13
C THR A 286 2.88 -7.72 7.07
N VAL A 287 2.88 -8.66 6.13
CA VAL A 287 1.89 -8.83 5.05
C VAL A 287 1.44 -10.29 5.00
N GLU A 288 0.89 -10.77 6.11
CA GLU A 288 0.38 -12.14 6.27
C GLU A 288 -0.72 -12.48 5.24
N ASP A 289 -1.46 -11.46 4.84
CA ASP A 289 -2.52 -11.48 3.83
C ASP A 289 -1.98 -11.84 2.44
N MET A 290 -0.97 -11.10 1.99
CA MET A 290 -0.29 -11.34 0.73
C MET A 290 0.45 -12.68 0.74
N ASP A 291 1.07 -13.04 1.86
CA ASP A 291 1.73 -14.33 2.04
C ASP A 291 0.76 -15.51 1.84
N LEU A 292 -0.41 -15.46 2.48
CA LEU A 292 -1.46 -16.46 2.30
C LEU A 292 -1.96 -16.49 0.86
N ALA A 293 -2.23 -15.32 0.26
CA ALA A 293 -2.65 -15.20 -1.12
C ALA A 293 -1.68 -15.87 -2.09
N VAL A 294 -0.38 -15.59 -1.97
CA VAL A 294 0.64 -16.20 -2.85
C VAL A 294 0.67 -17.71 -2.64
N ARG A 295 0.69 -18.19 -1.39
CA ARG A 295 0.72 -19.64 -1.10
C ARG A 295 -0.50 -20.38 -1.63
N ALA A 296 -1.70 -19.85 -1.42
CA ALA A 296 -2.93 -20.44 -1.94
C ALA A 296 -2.93 -20.47 -3.48
N SER A 297 -2.47 -19.40 -4.14
CA SER A 297 -2.32 -19.39 -5.60
C SER A 297 -1.27 -20.39 -6.09
N LEU A 298 -0.15 -20.58 -5.38
CA LEU A 298 0.84 -21.63 -5.66
C LEU A 298 0.30 -23.05 -5.42
N ARG A 299 -0.80 -23.17 -4.68
CA ARG A 299 -1.58 -24.39 -4.54
C ARG A 299 -2.65 -24.55 -5.63
N GLY A 300 -2.74 -23.63 -6.59
CA GLY A 300 -3.68 -23.70 -7.72
C GLY A 300 -5.06 -23.12 -7.45
N TRP A 301 -5.30 -22.56 -6.26
CA TRP A 301 -6.54 -21.89 -5.93
C TRP A 301 -6.74 -20.60 -6.75
N LYS A 302 -7.99 -20.29 -7.07
CA LYS A 302 -8.40 -19.10 -7.84
C LYS A 302 -9.03 -18.04 -6.95
N PHE A 303 -8.84 -16.76 -7.29
CA PHE A 303 -9.44 -15.63 -6.61
C PHE A 303 -10.38 -14.82 -7.51
N VAL A 304 -11.47 -14.35 -6.94
CA VAL A 304 -12.47 -13.51 -7.60
C VAL A 304 -12.52 -12.15 -6.92
N TYR A 305 -12.45 -11.10 -7.72
CA TYR A 305 -12.64 -9.73 -7.27
C TYR A 305 -14.02 -9.23 -7.69
N LEU A 306 -14.77 -8.66 -6.76
CA LEU A 306 -16.11 -8.10 -6.97
C LEU A 306 -16.06 -6.58 -6.71
N GLY A 307 -15.87 -5.80 -7.77
CA GLY A 307 -15.75 -4.34 -7.68
C GLY A 307 -17.00 -3.63 -7.13
N ASP A 308 -18.18 -4.22 -7.37
CA ASP A 308 -19.47 -3.69 -6.91
C ASP A 308 -19.82 -4.11 -5.47
N LEU A 309 -19.08 -5.07 -4.89
CA LEU A 309 -19.24 -5.48 -3.49
C LEU A 309 -18.35 -4.59 -2.62
N GLN A 310 -18.92 -3.50 -2.11
CA GLN A 310 -18.18 -2.46 -1.41
C GLN A 310 -18.30 -2.59 0.11
N VAL A 311 -17.21 -2.33 0.83
CA VAL A 311 -17.18 -2.28 2.29
C VAL A 311 -16.62 -0.94 2.74
N LYS A 312 -17.35 -0.25 3.61
CA LYS A 312 -16.96 1.07 4.13
C LYS A 312 -15.75 0.95 5.05
N SER A 313 -14.78 1.86 4.94
CA SER A 313 -13.57 1.93 5.77
C SER A 313 -13.00 3.35 5.88
N GLU A 314 -11.98 3.54 6.73
CA GLU A 314 -11.33 4.84 6.95
C GLU A 314 -9.91 4.92 6.36
N LEU A 315 -9.62 6.04 5.70
CA LEU A 315 -8.28 6.43 5.28
C LEU A 315 -7.53 7.09 6.45
N PRO A 316 -6.21 6.87 6.58
CA PRO A 316 -5.40 7.61 7.54
C PRO A 316 -5.36 9.09 7.15
N SER A 317 -5.98 9.95 7.95
CA SER A 317 -6.06 11.38 7.63
C SER A 317 -4.90 12.21 8.14
N THR A 318 -4.04 11.66 9.01
CA THR A 318 -2.77 12.28 9.41
C THR A 318 -1.59 11.75 8.59
N PHE A 319 -0.64 12.63 8.26
CA PHE A 319 0.55 12.23 7.51
C PHE A 319 1.40 11.17 8.24
N LYS A 320 1.46 11.23 9.58
CA LYS A 320 2.19 10.24 10.39
C LYS A 320 1.59 8.83 10.24
N ALA A 321 0.27 8.70 10.37
CA ALA A 321 -0.43 7.43 10.20
C ALA A 321 -0.25 6.88 8.78
N PHE A 322 -0.39 7.75 7.77
CA PHE A 322 -0.21 7.37 6.38
C PHE A 322 1.22 6.86 6.10
N ARG A 323 2.27 7.52 6.63
CA ARG A 323 3.66 7.04 6.47
C ARG A 323 3.89 5.65 7.07
N PHE A 324 3.32 5.36 8.25
CA PHE A 324 3.45 4.02 8.84
C PHE A 324 2.74 2.95 8.01
N GLN A 325 1.54 3.25 7.52
CA GLN A 325 0.81 2.36 6.63
C GLN A 325 1.62 2.08 5.35
N GLN A 326 2.11 3.12 4.67
CA GLN A 326 2.88 2.99 3.43
C GLN A 326 4.22 2.30 3.64
N HIS A 327 4.87 2.50 4.81
CA HIS A 327 6.06 1.75 5.17
C HIS A 327 5.78 0.25 5.22
N ARG A 328 4.71 -0.17 5.91
CA ARG A 328 4.32 -1.59 5.98
C ARG A 328 4.00 -2.15 4.59
N TRP A 329 3.22 -1.42 3.80
CA TRP A 329 2.79 -1.84 2.47
C TRP A 329 3.90 -1.87 1.41
N SER A 330 5.05 -1.25 1.68
CA SER A 330 6.22 -1.28 0.78
C SER A 330 7.31 -2.23 1.29
N CYS A 331 7.57 -2.23 2.60
CA CYS A 331 8.58 -3.08 3.23
C CYS A 331 8.13 -4.56 3.26
N GLY A 332 6.87 -4.81 3.64
CA GLY A 332 6.31 -6.14 3.77
C GLY A 332 6.41 -6.95 2.48
N PRO A 333 5.88 -6.46 1.34
CA PRO A 333 5.94 -7.19 0.08
C PRO A 333 7.37 -7.43 -0.42
N ALA A 334 8.30 -6.50 -0.19
CA ALA A 334 9.70 -6.66 -0.60
C ALA A 334 10.42 -7.74 0.23
N ASN A 335 10.18 -7.76 1.54
CA ASN A 335 10.66 -8.81 2.44
C ASN A 335 10.03 -10.18 2.10
N LEU A 336 8.73 -10.18 1.79
CA LEU A 336 8.02 -11.38 1.35
C LEU A 336 8.59 -11.94 0.05
N PHE A 337 8.84 -11.07 -0.95
CA PHE A 337 9.44 -11.47 -2.21
C PHE A 337 10.77 -12.18 -1.99
N ARG A 338 11.67 -11.59 -1.19
CA ARG A 338 12.95 -12.22 -0.83
C ARG A 338 12.76 -13.61 -0.21
N LYS A 339 11.78 -13.79 0.66
CA LYS A 339 11.52 -15.06 1.35
C LYS A 339 10.85 -16.11 0.46
N MET A 340 10.05 -15.69 -0.52
CA MET A 340 9.21 -16.58 -1.33
C MET A 340 9.73 -16.83 -2.75
N VAL A 341 10.68 -16.03 -3.28
CA VAL A 341 11.10 -16.16 -4.68
C VAL A 341 11.54 -17.58 -5.05
N MET A 342 12.32 -18.24 -4.19
CA MET A 342 12.76 -19.62 -4.42
C MET A 342 11.62 -20.64 -4.29
N GLU A 343 10.67 -20.39 -3.38
CA GLU A 343 9.45 -21.20 -3.21
C GLU A 343 8.59 -21.15 -4.49
N ILE A 344 8.44 -19.96 -5.08
CA ILE A 344 7.69 -19.74 -6.32
C ILE A 344 8.38 -20.42 -7.52
N VAL A 345 9.70 -20.25 -7.67
CA VAL A 345 10.47 -20.85 -8.78
C VAL A 345 10.37 -22.37 -8.76
N ARG A 346 10.58 -22.98 -7.59
CA ARG A 346 10.61 -24.45 -7.41
C ARG A 346 9.22 -25.11 -7.41
N ASN A 347 8.13 -24.36 -7.27
CA ASN A 347 6.79 -24.92 -7.22
C ASN A 347 6.45 -25.67 -8.51
N GLN A 348 6.02 -26.93 -8.45
CA GLN A 348 5.69 -27.71 -9.66
C GLN A 348 4.19 -27.75 -9.98
N LYS A 349 3.34 -27.19 -9.11
CA LYS A 349 1.88 -27.27 -9.23
C LYS A 349 1.31 -26.22 -10.18
N VAL A 350 1.92 -25.04 -10.26
CA VAL A 350 1.47 -23.96 -11.14
C VAL A 350 2.29 -23.87 -12.43
N ARG A 351 1.61 -23.42 -13.51
CA ARG A 351 2.23 -23.19 -14.82
C ARG A 351 3.35 -22.17 -14.76
N PHE A 352 4.32 -22.30 -15.67
CA PHE A 352 5.45 -21.37 -15.79
C PHE A 352 5.03 -19.89 -15.87
N TRP A 353 4.06 -19.56 -16.72
CA TRP A 353 3.56 -18.19 -16.88
C TRP A 353 2.98 -17.58 -15.61
N LYS A 354 2.35 -18.40 -14.75
CA LYS A 354 1.87 -17.94 -13.45
C LYS A 354 3.04 -17.53 -12.56
N LYS A 355 4.13 -18.31 -12.55
CA LYS A 355 5.36 -17.97 -11.79
C LYS A 355 5.98 -16.69 -12.31
N VAL A 356 6.10 -16.54 -13.63
CA VAL A 356 6.60 -15.31 -14.27
C VAL A 356 5.75 -14.12 -13.86
N TYR A 357 4.41 -14.22 -13.94
CA TYR A 357 3.51 -13.15 -13.51
C TYR A 357 3.69 -12.79 -12.02
N VAL A 358 3.75 -13.78 -11.12
CA VAL A 358 3.91 -13.51 -9.68
C VAL A 358 5.28 -12.87 -9.39
N ILE A 359 6.36 -13.37 -9.97
CA ILE A 359 7.72 -12.86 -9.73
C ILE A 359 7.92 -11.49 -10.39
N TYR A 360 7.70 -11.41 -11.70
CA TYR A 360 8.01 -10.25 -12.51
C TYR A 360 6.96 -9.15 -12.33
N SER A 361 5.71 -9.37 -12.72
CA SER A 361 4.69 -8.33 -12.70
C SER A 361 4.24 -7.98 -11.28
N PHE A 362 3.85 -8.98 -10.48
CA PHE A 362 3.26 -8.75 -9.17
C PHE A 362 4.27 -8.27 -8.12
N PHE A 363 5.40 -8.97 -7.93
CA PHE A 363 6.39 -8.55 -6.94
C PHE A 363 7.38 -7.53 -7.49
N PHE A 364 8.10 -7.85 -8.57
CA PHE A 364 9.23 -7.04 -9.02
C PHE A 364 8.78 -5.68 -9.55
N VAL A 365 7.95 -5.64 -10.59
CA VAL A 365 7.53 -4.37 -11.21
C VAL A 365 6.62 -3.57 -10.27
N ARG A 366 5.53 -4.17 -9.77
CA ARG A 366 4.51 -3.44 -9.00
C ARG A 366 4.91 -3.11 -7.56
N LYS A 367 5.72 -3.93 -6.87
CA LYS A 367 6.06 -3.70 -5.45
C LYS A 367 7.50 -3.25 -5.21
N ILE A 368 8.40 -3.40 -6.19
CA ILE A 368 9.80 -2.95 -6.06
C ILE A 368 10.08 -1.79 -7.02
N ILE A 369 10.01 -2.03 -8.33
CA ILE A 369 10.37 -1.02 -9.35
C ILE A 369 9.51 0.23 -9.23
N ALA A 370 8.19 0.09 -9.11
CA ALA A 370 7.28 1.23 -8.99
C ALA A 370 7.65 2.19 -7.84
N HIS A 371 8.13 1.65 -6.72
CA HIS A 371 8.56 2.45 -5.58
C HIS A 371 9.94 3.08 -5.80
N MET A 372 10.90 2.29 -6.29
CA MET A 372 12.29 2.70 -6.54
C MET A 372 12.41 3.79 -7.60
N VAL A 373 11.84 3.56 -8.79
CA VAL A 373 12.09 4.40 -9.96
C VAL A 373 11.55 5.81 -9.76
N THR A 374 10.37 5.94 -9.14
CA THR A 374 9.74 7.24 -8.89
C THR A 374 10.66 8.15 -8.06
N PHE A 375 11.25 7.61 -6.98
CA PHE A 375 12.15 8.38 -6.14
C PHE A 375 13.53 8.57 -6.76
N ILE A 376 14.17 7.46 -7.15
CA ILE A 376 15.56 7.47 -7.62
C ILE A 376 15.67 8.31 -8.89
N PHE A 377 14.72 8.17 -9.82
CA PHE A 377 14.80 8.90 -11.07
C PHE A 377 14.46 10.38 -10.90
N TYR A 378 13.26 10.70 -10.37
CA TYR A 378 12.74 12.07 -10.40
C TYR A 378 13.20 12.95 -9.23
N CYS A 379 13.67 12.37 -8.12
CA CYS A 379 14.13 13.13 -6.95
C CYS A 379 15.65 13.07 -6.74
N VAL A 380 16.38 12.19 -7.44
CA VAL A 380 17.84 12.03 -7.28
C VAL A 380 18.56 12.16 -8.61
N VAL A 381 18.38 11.22 -9.53
CA VAL A 381 19.15 11.15 -10.79
C VAL A 381 18.88 12.37 -11.67
N LEU A 382 17.62 12.73 -11.90
CA LEU A 382 17.27 13.88 -12.74
C LEU A 382 17.84 15.21 -12.18
N PRO A 383 17.67 15.56 -10.89
CA PRO A 383 18.35 16.71 -10.29
C PRO A 383 19.88 16.65 -10.39
N LEU A 384 20.51 15.48 -10.24
CA LEU A 384 21.96 15.35 -10.37
C LEU A 384 22.44 15.57 -11.81
N THR A 385 21.68 15.14 -12.82
CA THR A 385 22.03 15.39 -14.23
C THR A 385 22.00 16.86 -14.62
N ILE A 386 21.24 17.68 -13.88
CA ILE A 386 21.24 19.14 -14.06
C ILE A 386 22.57 19.74 -13.61
N LEU A 387 23.20 19.19 -12.56
CA LEU A 387 24.51 19.61 -12.08
C LEU A 387 25.68 19.08 -12.93
N VAL A 388 25.42 18.10 -13.80
CA VAL A 388 26.41 17.41 -14.65
C VAL A 388 25.91 17.42 -16.10
N PRO A 389 26.04 18.55 -16.82
CA PRO A 389 25.43 18.75 -18.14
C PRO A 389 25.92 17.80 -19.23
N GLU A 390 27.03 17.08 -19.00
CA GLU A 390 27.54 16.02 -19.87
C GLU A 390 26.61 14.81 -19.94
N VAL A 391 25.72 14.64 -18.95
CA VAL A 391 24.75 13.53 -18.90
C VAL A 391 23.38 14.03 -19.33
N GLN A 392 22.94 13.58 -20.50
CA GLN A 392 21.63 13.95 -21.02
C GLN A 392 20.58 12.90 -20.68
N VAL A 393 19.43 13.37 -20.20
CA VAL A 393 18.23 12.54 -20.01
C VAL A 393 17.29 12.76 -21.19
N PRO A 394 16.85 11.70 -21.87
CA PRO A 394 15.93 11.86 -23.00
C PRO A 394 14.55 12.31 -22.53
N ILE A 395 13.94 13.24 -23.29
CA ILE A 395 12.63 13.85 -22.98
C ILE A 395 11.53 12.80 -22.83
N TRP A 396 11.55 11.73 -23.63
CA TRP A 396 10.54 10.67 -23.54
C TRP A 396 10.54 9.98 -22.17
N GLY A 397 11.71 9.83 -21.55
CA GLY A 397 11.85 9.22 -20.23
C GLY A 397 11.49 10.18 -19.11
N ALA A 398 11.92 11.45 -19.22
CA ALA A 398 11.69 12.46 -18.19
C ALA A 398 10.25 13.01 -18.17
N VAL A 399 9.57 13.05 -19.33
CA VAL A 399 8.27 13.72 -19.48
C VAL A 399 7.20 12.77 -20.01
N TYR A 400 7.39 12.17 -21.18
CA TYR A 400 6.28 11.44 -21.84
C TYR A 400 5.84 10.19 -21.06
N ILE A 401 6.76 9.33 -20.65
CA ILE A 401 6.44 8.14 -19.85
C ILE A 401 5.70 8.49 -18.56
N PRO A 402 6.22 9.35 -17.65
CA PRO A 402 5.52 9.66 -16.42
C PRO A 402 4.18 10.37 -16.64
N SER A 403 4.06 11.22 -17.66
CA SER A 403 2.77 11.83 -18.01
C SER A 403 1.75 10.78 -18.43
N ILE A 404 2.11 9.83 -19.31
CA ILE A 404 1.21 8.77 -19.74
C ILE A 404 0.84 7.85 -18.58
N ILE A 405 1.81 7.43 -17.75
CA ILE A 405 1.54 6.61 -16.55
C ILE A 405 0.55 7.33 -15.62
N THR A 406 0.74 8.63 -15.37
CA THR A 406 -0.16 9.41 -14.51
C THR A 406 -1.57 9.50 -15.10
N ILE A 407 -1.69 9.71 -16.42
CA ILE A 407 -2.99 9.74 -17.10
C ILE A 407 -3.68 8.38 -17.00
N LEU A 408 -2.96 7.27 -17.25
CA LEU A 408 -3.50 5.92 -17.11
C LEU A 408 -3.99 5.65 -15.68
N ASN A 409 -3.29 6.16 -14.67
CA ASN A 409 -3.72 6.02 -13.27
C ASN A 409 -5.03 6.76 -12.99
N SER A 410 -5.25 7.91 -13.65
CA SER A 410 -6.46 8.71 -13.47
C SER A 410 -7.72 8.08 -14.07
N VAL A 411 -7.58 7.08 -14.96
CA VAL A 411 -8.72 6.40 -15.60
C VAL A 411 -9.63 5.73 -14.57
N GLY A 412 -9.07 5.24 -13.45
CA GLY A 412 -9.85 4.68 -12.34
C GLY A 412 -10.71 5.70 -11.59
N THR A 413 -10.38 7.00 -11.70
CA THR A 413 -11.06 8.11 -11.01
C THR A 413 -11.14 9.39 -11.86
N PRO A 414 -11.93 9.42 -12.95
CA PRO A 414 -11.99 10.59 -13.82
C PRO A 414 -12.42 11.87 -13.10
N ARG A 415 -13.25 11.74 -12.05
CA ARG A 415 -13.74 12.85 -11.21
C ARG A 415 -12.63 13.54 -10.41
N SER A 416 -11.49 12.89 -10.23
CA SER A 416 -10.36 13.38 -9.44
C SER A 416 -9.19 13.83 -10.31
N ILE A 417 -9.38 13.96 -11.63
CA ILE A 417 -8.31 14.32 -12.57
C ILE A 417 -7.66 15.68 -12.24
N HIS A 418 -8.41 16.62 -11.68
CA HIS A 418 -7.88 17.91 -11.22
C HIS A 418 -6.89 17.79 -10.06
N LEU A 419 -6.86 16.65 -9.37
CA LEU A 419 -5.89 16.37 -8.29
C LEU A 419 -4.56 15.84 -8.82
N LEU A 420 -4.44 15.46 -10.10
CA LEU A 420 -3.23 14.84 -10.65
C LEU A 420 -1.98 15.69 -10.41
N PHE A 421 -2.08 17.00 -10.57
CA PHE A 421 -0.95 17.91 -10.35
C PHE A 421 -0.41 17.81 -8.92
N TYR A 422 -1.29 17.91 -7.91
CA TYR A 422 -0.91 17.78 -6.51
C TYR A 422 -0.43 16.37 -6.18
N TRP A 423 -1.07 15.37 -6.78
CA TRP A 423 -0.74 13.97 -6.58
C TRP A 423 0.68 13.66 -7.06
N ILE A 424 1.09 14.08 -8.27
CA ILE A 424 2.46 13.84 -8.78
C ILE A 424 3.51 14.37 -7.79
N LEU A 425 3.37 15.63 -7.35
CA LEU A 425 4.31 16.25 -6.43
C LEU A 425 4.36 15.54 -5.08
N PHE A 426 3.19 15.13 -4.57
CA PHE A 426 3.08 14.43 -3.30
C PHE A 426 3.58 12.98 -3.38
N GLU A 427 3.33 12.28 -4.48
CA GLU A 427 3.81 10.92 -4.71
C GLU A 427 5.33 10.85 -4.78
N ASN A 428 6.00 11.91 -5.26
CA ASN A 428 7.45 12.04 -5.20
C ASN A 428 7.94 12.11 -3.75
N VAL A 429 7.25 12.81 -2.85
CA VAL A 429 7.57 12.78 -1.41
C VAL A 429 7.32 11.38 -0.83
N MET A 430 6.19 10.76 -1.17
CA MET A 430 5.88 9.42 -0.67
C MET A 430 6.78 8.33 -1.24
N SER A 431 7.32 8.53 -2.44
CA SER A 431 8.26 7.61 -3.07
C SER A 431 9.57 7.50 -2.29
N LEU A 432 10.02 8.56 -1.61
CA LEU A 432 11.14 8.50 -0.67
C LEU A 432 10.88 7.47 0.44
N HIS A 433 9.71 7.58 1.09
CA HIS A 433 9.34 6.67 2.18
C HIS A 433 9.17 5.23 1.70
N ARG A 434 8.51 5.04 0.55
CA ARG A 434 8.29 3.70 -0.03
C ARG A 434 9.61 3.08 -0.50
N THR A 435 10.49 3.83 -1.17
CA THR A 435 11.83 3.38 -1.54
C THR A 435 12.64 2.93 -0.33
N LYS A 436 12.70 3.77 0.71
CA LYS A 436 13.39 3.43 1.96
C LYS A 436 12.83 2.13 2.57
N ALA A 437 11.51 2.01 2.64
CA ALA A 437 10.83 0.84 3.17
C ALA A 437 11.12 -0.44 2.34
N THR A 438 11.05 -0.35 1.01
CA THR A 438 11.36 -1.46 0.11
C THR A 438 12.82 -1.91 0.22
N LEU A 439 13.78 -0.98 0.32
CA LEU A 439 15.20 -1.33 0.56
C LEU A 439 15.37 -2.07 1.90
N ILE A 440 14.74 -1.57 2.96
CA ILE A 440 14.74 -2.22 4.28
C ILE A 440 14.18 -3.65 4.19
N GLY A 441 13.06 -3.83 3.47
CA GLY A 441 12.44 -5.13 3.27
C GLY A 441 13.32 -6.11 2.48
N LEU A 442 13.91 -5.66 1.37
CA LEU A 442 14.81 -6.48 0.55
C LEU A 442 16.08 -6.88 1.30
N LEU A 443 16.69 -5.95 2.02
CA LEU A 443 17.90 -6.20 2.81
C LEU A 443 17.61 -6.94 4.11
N GLY A 444 16.34 -7.03 4.53
CA GLY A 444 15.95 -7.65 5.80
C GLY A 444 16.52 -6.89 7.01
N ALA A 445 16.72 -5.58 6.86
CA ALA A 445 17.33 -4.73 7.88
C ALA A 445 16.33 -4.28 8.95
N GLY A 446 16.81 -4.00 10.15
CA GLY A 446 16.09 -3.28 11.22
C GLY A 446 14.60 -3.61 11.36
N ARG A 447 13.75 -2.59 11.12
CA ARG A 447 12.27 -2.59 11.32
C ARG A 447 11.47 -3.43 10.32
N ALA A 448 12.10 -4.32 9.55
CA ALA A 448 11.44 -5.05 8.45
C ALA A 448 10.25 -5.92 8.88
N ASN A 449 10.21 -6.35 10.14
CA ASN A 449 9.12 -7.13 10.73
C ASN A 449 8.35 -6.36 11.81
N GLU A 450 8.64 -5.08 12.01
CA GLU A 450 7.98 -4.28 13.05
C GLU A 450 6.58 -3.87 12.59
N TRP A 451 5.57 -4.17 13.41
CA TRP A 451 4.21 -3.73 13.17
C TRP A 451 3.89 -2.49 14.01
N VAL A 452 3.77 -1.34 13.34
CA VAL A 452 3.23 -0.12 13.94
C VAL A 452 1.78 0.04 13.51
N VAL A 453 0.90 0.21 14.49
CA VAL A 453 -0.55 0.33 14.27
C VAL A 453 -0.85 1.67 13.62
N THR A 454 -1.73 1.64 12.63
CA THR A 454 -2.21 2.84 11.97
C THR A 454 -3.41 3.35 12.76
N GLU A 455 -3.20 4.42 13.52
CA GLU A 455 -4.23 5.04 14.34
C GLU A 455 -5.47 5.42 13.52
N LYS A 456 -6.64 5.04 14.02
CA LYS A 456 -7.96 5.32 13.45
C LYS A 456 -8.60 6.45 14.23
N LEU A 457 -9.28 7.35 13.54
CA LEU A 457 -9.89 8.53 14.17
C LEU A 457 -11.39 8.36 14.38
N GLY A 458 -12.03 7.40 13.70
CA GLY A 458 -13.47 7.28 13.73
C GLY A 458 -14.16 8.50 13.12
N ASN A 459 -15.45 8.62 13.42
CA ASN A 459 -16.22 9.84 13.16
C ASN A 459 -15.88 11.02 14.10
N THR A 460 -14.74 10.98 14.82
CA THR A 460 -14.41 11.98 15.86
C THR A 460 -14.24 13.37 15.27
N LEU A 461 -13.66 13.49 14.07
CA LEU A 461 -13.50 14.80 13.43
C LEU A 461 -14.82 15.39 12.90
N GLN A 462 -15.74 14.54 12.42
CA GLN A 462 -17.11 14.97 12.12
C GLN A 462 -17.82 15.45 13.40
N LYS A 463 -17.69 14.70 14.50
CA LYS A 463 -18.24 15.08 15.80
C LYS A 463 -17.60 16.37 16.35
N VAL A 464 -16.30 16.58 16.17
CA VAL A 464 -15.60 17.81 16.57
C VAL A 464 -15.98 18.98 15.66
N ALA A 465 -16.16 18.77 14.35
CA ALA A 465 -16.64 19.79 13.43
C ALA A 465 -18.09 20.20 13.73
N ASP A 466 -18.94 19.23 14.07
CA ASP A 466 -20.31 19.47 14.50
C ASP A 466 -20.38 20.10 15.90
N ALA A 467 -19.45 19.77 16.80
CA ALA A 467 -19.30 20.43 18.09
C ALA A 467 -18.68 21.84 17.98
N ALA A 468 -17.79 22.08 17.01
CA ALA A 468 -17.15 23.38 16.78
C ALA A 468 -18.10 24.42 16.16
N LYS A 469 -19.23 23.97 15.58
CA LYS A 469 -20.38 24.84 15.28
C LYS A 469 -20.99 25.44 16.56
N ASN A 470 -20.74 24.86 17.73
CA ASN A 470 -21.05 25.42 19.04
C ASN A 470 -19.81 26.13 19.62
N LYS A 471 -19.83 27.46 19.57
CA LYS A 471 -18.69 28.35 19.85
C LYS A 471 -18.32 28.40 21.34
N THR A 472 -17.38 27.55 21.81
CA THR A 472 -16.75 27.80 23.13
C THR A 472 -15.40 27.08 23.39
N SER A 473 -14.42 27.09 22.47
CA SER A 473 -13.06 26.59 22.85
C SER A 473 -11.84 27.07 22.04
N ALA A 474 -11.92 28.16 21.28
CA ALA A 474 -10.83 28.57 20.38
C ALA A 474 -9.51 28.99 21.07
N ALA A 475 -9.54 29.53 22.29
CA ALA A 475 -8.37 30.16 22.91
C ALA A 475 -7.36 29.20 23.56
N LYS A 476 -7.78 28.00 23.99
CA LYS A 476 -6.88 27.00 24.63
C LYS A 476 -6.09 26.17 23.60
N ALA A 477 -6.55 26.11 22.35
CA ALA A 477 -5.92 25.34 21.27
C ALA A 477 -4.60 25.97 20.76
N ILE A 478 -4.53 27.30 20.72
CA ILE A 478 -3.43 28.04 20.06
C ILE A 478 -2.09 27.91 20.82
N LYS A 479 -2.12 27.89 22.16
CA LYS A 479 -0.88 27.78 22.99
C LYS A 479 -0.28 26.37 22.97
N ARG A 480 -1.09 25.33 22.81
CA ARG A 480 -0.66 23.90 22.77
C ARG A 480 -0.03 23.52 21.42
N HIS A 481 -0.33 24.26 20.34
CA HIS A 481 0.21 23.99 19.01
C HIS A 481 1.69 24.37 18.82
N ARG A 482 2.19 25.41 19.50
CA ARG A 482 3.59 25.87 19.33
C ARG A 482 4.64 24.85 19.78
N PHE A 483 4.38 24.09 20.86
CA PHE A 483 5.29 23.04 21.34
C PHE A 483 5.25 21.76 20.49
N LYS A 484 4.13 21.47 19.80
CA LYS A 484 4.03 20.33 18.86
C LYS A 484 4.79 20.55 17.52
N PHE A 485 5.26 21.76 17.22
CA PHE A 485 5.86 22.05 15.91
C PHE A 485 7.22 21.35 15.72
N ALA A 486 8.09 21.35 16.74
CA ALA A 486 9.40 20.72 16.65
C ALA A 486 9.33 19.18 16.51
N GLU A 487 8.34 18.53 17.13
CA GLU A 487 8.08 17.10 17.03
C GLU A 487 7.53 16.66 15.65
N ARG A 488 7.07 17.62 14.84
CA ARG A 488 6.51 17.39 13.50
C ARG A 488 7.53 17.53 12.37
N LEU A 489 8.74 18.00 12.68
CA LEU A 489 9.79 18.23 11.69
C LEU A 489 10.36 16.91 11.18
N ASN A 490 10.26 16.70 9.87
CA ASN A 490 10.82 15.56 9.18
C ASN A 490 12.12 15.97 8.47
N LYS A 491 13.25 15.66 9.12
CA LYS A 491 14.59 16.08 8.69
C LYS A 491 14.96 15.58 7.29
N THR A 492 14.52 14.37 6.92
CA THR A 492 14.82 13.78 5.62
C THR A 492 14.16 14.56 4.47
N GLU A 493 12.90 14.95 4.64
CA GLU A 493 12.12 15.71 3.69
C GLU A 493 12.66 17.14 3.56
N LEU A 494 13.05 17.77 4.68
CA LEU A 494 13.72 19.09 4.67
C LEU A 494 15.09 19.04 3.97
N GLY A 495 15.87 17.98 4.19
CA GLY A 495 17.14 17.78 3.49
C GLY A 495 16.96 17.65 1.98
N PHE A 496 15.95 16.90 1.54
CA PHE A 496 15.60 16.81 0.12
C PHE A 496 15.06 18.12 -0.44
N ALA A 497 14.27 18.89 0.33
CA ALA A 497 13.81 20.21 -0.08
C ALA A 497 15.00 21.14 -0.38
N LEU A 498 16.01 21.16 0.50
CA LEU A 498 17.23 21.94 0.32
C LEU A 498 18.03 21.46 -0.90
N PHE A 499 18.22 20.16 -1.06
CA PHE A 499 18.93 19.58 -2.21
C PHE A 499 18.26 19.98 -3.54
N LEU A 500 16.94 19.80 -3.65
CA LEU A 500 16.18 20.16 -4.84
C LEU A 500 16.19 21.67 -5.09
N PHE A 501 16.19 22.48 -4.03
CA PHE A 501 16.28 23.94 -4.14
C PHE A 501 17.59 24.37 -4.76
N VAL A 502 18.72 23.80 -4.29
CA VAL A 502 20.05 24.08 -4.85
C VAL A 502 20.11 23.68 -6.32
N CYS A 503 19.60 22.49 -6.67
CA CYS A 503 19.53 22.06 -8.08
C CYS A 503 18.65 23.00 -8.92
N GLY A 504 17.52 23.48 -8.37
CA GLY A 504 16.60 24.39 -9.04
C GLY A 504 17.22 25.76 -9.29
N CYS A 505 17.96 26.31 -8.32
CA CYS A 505 18.72 27.54 -8.48
C CYS A 505 19.79 27.40 -9.56
N TYR A 506 20.49 26.26 -9.58
CA TYR A 506 21.48 25.97 -10.62
C TYR A 506 20.85 25.91 -12.02
N ASP A 507 19.74 25.18 -12.19
CA ASP A 507 19.02 25.08 -13.48
C ASP A 507 18.44 26.43 -13.92
N TYR A 508 17.99 27.27 -12.98
CA TYR A 508 17.49 28.61 -13.31
C TYR A 508 18.57 29.51 -13.91
N VAL A 509 19.82 29.39 -13.44
CA VAL A 509 20.94 30.21 -13.91
C VAL A 509 21.64 29.62 -15.13
N HIS A 510 21.79 28.30 -15.19
CA HIS A 510 22.64 27.60 -16.18
C HIS A 510 21.88 26.61 -17.06
N GLY A 511 20.65 26.25 -16.70
CA GLY A 511 19.85 25.24 -17.38
C GLY A 511 19.29 25.72 -18.71
N LYS A 512 19.05 24.76 -19.62
CA LYS A 512 18.48 25.02 -20.95
C LYS A 512 17.04 24.53 -21.11
N ASN A 513 16.59 23.64 -20.22
CA ASN A 513 15.33 22.89 -20.36
C ASN A 513 14.23 23.34 -19.38
N ASN A 514 14.48 24.40 -18.60
CA ASN A 514 13.54 24.95 -17.61
C ASN A 514 13.02 23.92 -16.58
N TYR A 515 13.85 22.94 -16.19
CA TYR A 515 13.50 21.97 -15.15
C TYR A 515 13.34 22.63 -13.77
N PHE A 516 13.88 23.83 -13.57
CA PHE A 516 13.75 24.62 -12.35
C PHE A 516 12.28 24.80 -11.91
N VAL A 517 11.33 24.88 -12.85
CA VAL A 517 9.89 24.98 -12.51
C VAL A 517 9.43 23.75 -11.73
N TYR A 518 9.73 22.57 -12.24
CA TYR A 518 9.43 21.31 -11.56
C TYR A 518 10.19 21.20 -10.23
N LEU A 519 11.49 21.54 -10.21
CA LEU A 519 12.32 21.45 -9.01
C LEU A 519 11.83 22.36 -7.89
N PHE A 520 11.45 23.61 -8.19
CA PHE A 520 10.92 24.53 -7.18
C PHE A 520 9.55 24.07 -6.64
N LEU A 521 8.66 23.56 -7.51
CA LEU A 521 7.39 22.96 -7.05
C LEU A 521 7.63 21.75 -6.14
N GLN A 522 8.62 20.91 -6.49
CA GLN A 522 8.99 19.76 -5.68
C GLN A 522 9.64 20.18 -4.36
N THR A 523 10.51 21.19 -4.35
CA THR A 523 11.08 21.81 -3.14
C THR A 523 9.98 22.28 -2.20
N ILE A 524 9.00 23.04 -2.70
CA ILE A 524 7.87 23.52 -1.89
C ILE A 524 7.12 22.33 -1.27
N THR A 525 6.87 21.28 -2.05
CA THR A 525 6.13 20.11 -1.57
C THR A 525 6.90 19.32 -0.51
N PHE A 526 8.20 19.07 -0.71
CA PHE A 526 9.07 18.45 0.29
C PHE A 526 9.21 19.31 1.55
N PHE A 527 9.25 20.64 1.41
CA PHE A 527 9.29 21.56 2.54
C PHE A 527 8.00 21.48 3.36
N ILE A 528 6.83 21.52 2.71
CA ILE A 528 5.51 21.39 3.37
C ILE A 528 5.40 20.06 4.13
N ALA A 529 5.83 18.95 3.51
CA ALA A 529 5.91 17.64 4.17
C ALA A 529 6.91 17.64 5.34
N GLY A 530 8.05 18.30 5.14
CA GLY A 530 9.13 18.46 6.10
C GLY A 530 8.73 19.22 7.35
N VAL A 531 7.91 20.26 7.24
CA VAL A 531 7.36 21.00 8.40
C VAL A 531 6.14 20.32 9.03
N GLY A 532 5.65 19.23 8.42
CA GLY A 532 4.54 18.43 8.94
C GLY A 532 3.15 19.05 8.72
N TYR A 533 2.98 19.85 7.67
CA TYR A 533 1.71 20.51 7.33
C TYR A 533 0.93 19.73 6.26
N ILE A 534 0.74 18.42 6.49
CA ILE A 534 0.02 17.52 5.57
C ILE A 534 -1.01 16.70 6.35
N GLY A 535 -2.22 16.61 5.80
CA GLY A 535 -3.34 15.90 6.41
C GLY A 535 -4.03 16.71 7.50
N THR A 536 -4.83 16.03 8.33
CA THR A 536 -5.49 16.63 9.47
C THR A 536 -4.50 16.92 10.59
N ILE A 537 -4.71 18.07 11.24
CA ILE A 537 -3.84 18.59 12.28
C ILE A 537 -4.53 18.39 13.62
N ILE A 538 -4.04 17.42 14.40
CA ILE A 538 -4.58 17.03 15.72
C ILE A 538 -3.64 17.47 16.86
#